data_AF-A0A2D7VJG9-F1
#
_entry.id   AF-A0A2D7VJG9-F1
#
_cell.length_a   1.000
_cell.length_b   1.000
_cell.length_c   1.000
_cell.angle_alpha   90.00
_cell.angle_beta   90.00
_cell.angle_gamma   90.00
#
_symmetry.space_group_name_H-M   'P 1'
#
loop_
_entity.id
_entity.type
_entity.pdbx_description
1 polymer ?
#
loop_
_entity_poly.entity_id
_entity_poly.type
_entity_poly.pdbx_seq_one_letter_code
_entity_poly.pdbx_strand_id
1 'polypeptide(L)'
;MEPSLFEKYGGFATIHKVVEHFYDGVLDNDILSPYFEGVDMSQLIDHQTRFFASAMGGPASFDDSHLEKTHQGLGITEEAWDAVVAVLLDTLNAFNVEEGDIQLIAGAVASKKPLIV
;
A
#
# COMPACT_ATOMS: atom_id res chain seq x y z
N MET A 1 11.36 20.60 -13.44
CA MET A 1 10.34 19.63 -13.02
C MET A 1 10.87 19.03 -11.75
N GLU A 2 10.12 19.12 -10.66
CA GLU A 2 10.48 18.38 -9.44
C GLU A 2 10.41 16.87 -9.77
N PRO A 3 11.36 16.06 -9.29
CA PRO A 3 11.30 14.62 -9.46
C PRO A 3 10.00 14.08 -8.84
N SER A 4 9.40 13.07 -9.45
CA SER A 4 8.29 12.34 -8.83
C SER A 4 8.72 11.74 -7.49
N LEU A 5 7.78 11.42 -6.59
CA LEU A 5 8.12 10.71 -5.36
C LEU A 5 8.79 9.37 -5.66
N PHE A 6 8.38 8.72 -6.75
CA PHE A 6 9.00 7.51 -7.28
C PHE A 6 10.50 7.73 -7.54
N GLU A 7 10.87 8.80 -8.23
CA GLU A 7 12.28 9.13 -8.49
C GLU A 7 13.01 9.59 -7.23
N LYS A 8 12.36 10.40 -6.38
CA LYS A 8 12.89 10.91 -5.11
C LYS A 8 13.39 9.77 -4.20
N TYR A 9 12.62 8.69 -4.11
CA TYR A 9 12.94 7.56 -3.22
C TYR A 9 13.73 6.44 -3.89
N GLY A 10 14.20 6.60 -5.13
CA GLY A 10 15.08 5.62 -5.78
C GLY A 10 14.36 4.55 -6.61
N GLY A 11 13.10 4.80 -6.97
CA GLY A 11 12.33 4.00 -7.92
C GLY A 11 11.95 2.60 -7.40
N PHE A 12 11.76 1.67 -8.34
CA PHE A 12 11.23 0.33 -8.03
C PHE A 12 12.02 -0.44 -6.99
N ALA A 13 13.35 -0.34 -6.97
CA ALA A 13 14.17 -1.09 -6.02
C ALA A 13 13.92 -0.70 -4.57
N THR A 14 13.65 0.58 -4.30
CA THR A 14 13.29 1.04 -2.94
C THR A 14 11.84 0.71 -2.64
N ILE A 15 10.93 0.97 -3.58
CA ILE A 15 9.50 0.73 -3.36
C ILE A 15 9.22 -0.75 -3.10
N HIS A 16 9.92 -1.65 -3.81
CA HIS A 16 9.81 -3.08 -3.56
C HIS A 16 10.11 -3.43 -2.10
N LYS A 17 11.21 -2.89 -1.55
CA LYS A 17 11.58 -3.12 -0.14
C LYS A 17 10.57 -2.53 0.84
N VAL A 18 10.03 -1.35 0.52
CA VAL A 18 8.96 -0.72 1.31
C VAL A 18 7.73 -1.62 1.33
N VAL A 19 7.33 -2.17 0.18
CA VAL A 19 6.17 -3.06 0.06
C VAL A 19 6.40 -4.41 0.74
N GLU A 20 7.61 -4.98 0.64
CA GLU A 20 7.98 -6.18 1.41
C GLU A 20 7.81 -5.92 2.92
N HIS A 21 8.38 -4.84 3.44
CA HIS A 21 8.28 -4.52 4.86
C HIS A 21 6.85 -4.21 5.32
N PHE A 22 6.06 -3.55 4.46
CA PHE A 22 4.64 -3.34 4.70
C PHE A 22 3.91 -4.68 4.87
N TYR A 23 4.16 -5.64 3.99
CA TYR A 23 3.52 -6.94 4.07
C TYR A 23 4.02 -7.81 5.21
N ASP A 24 5.28 -7.69 5.64
CA ASP A 24 5.75 -8.30 6.87
C ASP A 24 4.90 -7.81 8.07
N GLY A 25 4.70 -6.49 8.19
CA GLY A 25 3.85 -5.92 9.24
C GLY A 25 2.37 -6.30 9.13
N VAL A 26 1.84 -6.46 7.91
CA VAL A 26 0.46 -6.94 7.69
C VAL A 26 0.30 -8.39 8.14
N LEU A 27 1.28 -9.25 7.85
CA LEU A 27 1.22 -10.66 8.20
C LEU A 27 1.49 -10.93 9.68
N ASP A 28 2.23 -10.04 10.36
CA ASP A 28 2.45 -10.08 11.81
C ASP A 28 1.26 -9.53 12.62
N ASN A 29 0.26 -8.94 11.96
CA ASN A 29 -0.92 -8.36 12.62
C ASN A 29 -2.09 -9.36 12.68
N ASP A 30 -2.57 -9.67 13.88
CA ASP A 30 -3.65 -10.65 14.13
C ASP A 30 -5.00 -10.27 13.47
N ILE A 31 -5.26 -8.98 13.22
CA ILE A 31 -6.48 -8.51 12.56
C ILE A 31 -6.36 -8.69 11.03
N LEU A 32 -5.16 -8.49 10.49
CA LEU A 32 -4.95 -8.42 9.05
C LEU A 32 -4.57 -9.78 8.44
N SER A 33 -3.72 -10.55 9.11
CA SER A 33 -3.18 -11.81 8.60
C SER A 33 -4.24 -12.80 8.10
N PRO A 34 -5.45 -12.93 8.70
CA PRO A 34 -6.47 -13.86 8.20
C PRO A 34 -6.97 -13.51 6.79
N TYR A 35 -6.93 -12.24 6.37
CA TYR A 35 -7.35 -11.82 5.03
C TYR A 35 -6.39 -12.29 3.92
N PHE A 36 -5.17 -12.68 4.29
CA PHE A 36 -4.12 -13.07 3.35
C PHE A 36 -3.84 -14.59 3.35
N GLU A 37 -4.65 -15.38 4.04
CA GLU A 37 -4.55 -16.85 4.00
C GLU A 37 -4.74 -17.38 2.57
N GLY A 38 -3.75 -18.15 2.09
CA GLY A 38 -3.78 -18.73 0.74
C GLY A 38 -3.46 -17.74 -0.39
N VAL A 39 -3.13 -16.48 -0.08
CA VAL A 39 -2.67 -15.50 -1.06
C VAL A 39 -1.20 -15.77 -1.41
N ASP A 40 -0.88 -15.71 -2.71
CA ASP A 40 0.50 -15.72 -3.16
C ASP A 40 1.14 -14.36 -2.87
N MET A 41 1.86 -14.28 -1.74
CA MET A 41 2.49 -13.05 -1.28
C MET A 41 3.55 -12.52 -2.24
N SER A 42 4.26 -13.40 -2.96
CA SER A 42 5.26 -12.95 -3.94
C SER A 42 4.58 -12.21 -5.10
N GLN A 43 3.49 -12.79 -5.63
CA GLN A 43 2.72 -12.13 -6.69
C GLN A 43 2.05 -10.85 -6.20
N LEU A 44 1.57 -10.84 -4.96
CA LEU A 44 0.95 -9.67 -4.36
C LEU A 44 1.96 -8.53 -4.17
N ILE A 45 3.14 -8.80 -3.61
CA ILE A 45 4.22 -7.81 -3.42
C ILE A 45 4.62 -7.19 -4.76
N ASP A 46 4.78 -7.99 -5.81
CA ASP A 46 5.09 -7.49 -7.15
C ASP A 46 3.98 -6.58 -7.71
N HIS A 47 2.72 -6.97 -7.52
CA HIS A 47 1.57 -6.16 -7.92
C HIS A 47 1.53 -4.84 -7.16
N GLN A 48 1.71 -4.89 -5.85
CA GLN A 48 1.60 -3.74 -4.97
C GLN A 48 2.78 -2.78 -5.13
N THR A 49 3.96 -3.29 -5.45
CA THR A 49 5.11 -2.47 -5.85
C THR A 49 4.79 -1.59 -7.05
N ARG A 50 4.08 -2.14 -8.05
CA ARG A 50 3.61 -1.33 -9.19
C ARG A 50 2.52 -0.34 -8.80
N PHE A 51 1.63 -0.71 -7.88
CA PHE A 51 0.59 0.17 -7.35
C PHE A 51 1.18 1.37 -6.59
N PHE A 52 2.05 1.14 -5.61
CA PHE A 52 2.71 2.23 -4.88
C PHE A 52 3.59 3.08 -5.80
N ALA A 53 4.28 2.48 -6.78
CA ALA A 53 5.01 3.24 -7.78
C ALA A 53 4.09 4.17 -8.60
N SER A 54 2.89 3.72 -8.99
CA SER A 54 1.87 4.57 -9.62
C SER A 54 1.49 5.75 -8.73
N ALA A 55 1.13 5.47 -7.48
CA ALA A 55 0.67 6.48 -6.52
C ALA A 55 1.75 7.55 -6.25
N MET A 56 3.02 7.17 -6.34
CA MET A 56 4.18 8.04 -6.19
C MET A 56 4.59 8.80 -7.48
N GLY A 57 3.76 8.74 -8.53
CA GLY A 57 4.00 9.45 -9.81
C GLY A 57 4.85 8.68 -10.81
N GLY A 58 5.05 7.38 -10.61
CA GLY A 58 5.72 6.46 -11.55
C GLY A 58 4.82 5.98 -12.69
N PRO A 59 5.33 5.15 -13.62
CA PRO A 59 4.72 4.86 -14.93
C PRO A 59 3.53 3.89 -14.91
N ALA A 60 2.84 3.73 -13.77
CA ALA A 60 1.72 2.80 -13.64
C ALA A 60 0.39 3.56 -13.56
N SER A 61 -0.68 2.96 -14.06
CA SER A 61 -2.05 3.46 -13.96
C SER A 61 -2.87 2.56 -13.06
N PHE A 62 -3.73 3.17 -12.23
CA PHE A 62 -4.60 2.44 -11.32
C PHE A 62 -6.02 2.34 -11.85
N ASP A 63 -6.66 1.18 -11.65
CA ASP A 63 -8.04 0.92 -12.00
C ASP A 63 -8.87 0.70 -10.73
N ASP A 64 -9.62 1.73 -10.34
CA ASP A 64 -10.52 1.70 -9.19
C ASP A 64 -11.55 0.56 -9.28
N SER A 65 -11.97 0.18 -10.50
CA SER A 65 -12.95 -0.90 -10.69
C SER A 65 -12.35 -2.27 -10.41
N HIS A 66 -11.05 -2.45 -10.65
CA HIS A 66 -10.35 -3.68 -10.30
C HIS A 66 -10.13 -3.76 -8.79
N LEU A 67 -9.81 -2.63 -8.15
CA LEU A 67 -9.67 -2.55 -6.70
C LEU A 67 -10.97 -2.94 -6.00
N GLU A 68 -12.08 -2.31 -6.37
CA GLU A 68 -13.40 -2.57 -5.79
C GLU A 68 -13.77 -4.05 -5.92
N LYS A 69 -13.64 -4.63 -7.13
CA LYS A 69 -13.93 -6.05 -7.37
C LYS A 69 -13.05 -7.00 -6.56
N THR A 70 -11.79 -6.64 -6.33
CA THR A 70 -10.84 -7.48 -5.60
C THR A 70 -11.17 -7.53 -4.11
N HIS A 71 -11.66 -6.42 -3.56
CA HIS A 71 -12.00 -6.31 -2.14
C HIS A 71 -13.48 -6.64 -1.84
N GLN A 72 -14.31 -6.70 -2.89
CA GLN A 72 -15.73 -7.02 -2.79
C GLN A 72 -15.96 -8.37 -2.09
N GLY A 73 -16.78 -8.35 -1.04
CA GLY A 73 -17.21 -9.55 -0.34
C GLY A 73 -16.18 -10.13 0.63
N LEU A 74 -15.02 -9.48 0.82
CA LEU A 74 -14.03 -9.90 1.81
C LEU A 74 -14.42 -9.57 3.25
N GLY A 75 -15.44 -8.72 3.46
CA GLY A 75 -15.89 -8.34 4.81
C GLY A 75 -14.84 -7.56 5.59
N ILE A 76 -14.12 -6.66 4.91
CA ILE A 76 -13.11 -5.81 5.52
C ILE A 76 -13.82 -4.84 6.47
N THR A 77 -13.39 -4.86 7.73
CA THR A 77 -13.98 -4.02 8.77
C THR A 77 -13.29 -2.66 8.83
N GLU A 78 -13.93 -1.68 9.48
CA GLU A 78 -13.32 -0.40 9.84
C GLU A 78 -12.03 -0.61 10.67
N GLU A 79 -12.03 -1.60 11.56
CA GLU A 79 -10.87 -1.96 12.38
C GLU A 79 -9.72 -2.51 11.52
N ALA A 80 -10.00 -3.39 10.57
CA ALA A 80 -9.00 -3.89 9.63
C ALA A 80 -8.46 -2.78 8.73
N TRP A 81 -9.33 -1.85 8.31
CA TRP A 81 -8.91 -0.66 7.56
C TRP A 81 -7.93 0.20 8.36
N ASP A 82 -8.28 0.52 9.61
CA ASP A 82 -7.42 1.36 10.45
C ASP A 82 -6.09 0.66 10.76
N ALA A 83 -6.11 -0.66 10.95
CA ALA A 83 -4.91 -1.47 11.15
C ALA A 83 -3.98 -1.43 9.92
N VAL A 84 -4.50 -1.59 8.71
CA VAL A 84 -3.65 -1.56 7.50
C VAL A 84 -3.07 -0.17 7.24
N VAL A 85 -3.82 0.89 7.54
CA VAL A 85 -3.31 2.27 7.45
C VAL A 85 -2.21 2.50 8.49
N ALA A 86 -2.35 1.99 9.72
CA ALA A 86 -1.31 2.10 10.74
C ALA A 86 -0.01 1.42 10.29
N VAL A 87 -0.09 0.18 9.78
CA VAL A 87 1.08 -0.55 9.26
C VAL A 87 1.75 0.20 8.10
N LEU A 88 0.97 0.81 7.21
CA LEU A 88 1.50 1.65 6.13
C LEU A 88 2.29 2.85 6.69
N LEU A 89 1.71 3.58 7.65
CA LEU A 89 2.37 4.74 8.25
C LEU A 89 3.67 4.35 8.97
N ASP A 90 3.65 3.26 9.74
CA ASP A 90 4.83 2.74 10.42
C ASP A 90 5.92 2.34 9.42
N THR A 91 5.54 1.70 8.32
CA THR A 91 6.44 1.34 7.24
C THR A 91 7.10 2.56 6.61
N LEU A 92 6.31 3.58 6.23
CA LEU A 92 6.86 4.78 5.60
C LEU A 92 7.81 5.53 6.54
N ASN A 93 7.50 5.57 7.85
CA ASN A 93 8.39 6.12 8.86
C ASN A 93 9.70 5.32 8.99
N ALA A 94 9.65 3.99 9.01
CA ALA A 94 10.83 3.13 9.09
C ALA A 94 11.80 3.33 7.90
N PHE A 95 11.27 3.72 6.74
CA PHE A 95 12.04 4.03 5.54
C PHE A 95 12.46 5.51 5.44
N ASN A 96 12.24 6.31 6.48
CA ASN A 96 12.56 7.74 6.53
C ASN A 96 11.92 8.55 5.39
N VAL A 97 10.69 8.19 5.01
CA VAL A 97 9.88 9.02 4.11
C VAL A 97 9.58 10.33 4.82
N GLU A 98 9.64 11.44 4.09
CA GLU A 98 9.44 12.77 4.68
C GLU A 98 7.98 12.94 5.06
N GLU A 99 7.71 13.65 6.16
CA GLU A 99 6.34 13.80 6.70
C GLU A 99 5.35 14.33 5.66
N GLY A 100 5.76 15.30 4.84
CA GLY A 100 4.93 15.82 3.75
C GLY A 100 4.56 14.77 2.71
N ASP A 101 5.48 13.86 2.40
CA ASP A 101 5.26 12.78 1.43
C ASP A 101 4.43 11.64 2.04
N ILE A 102 4.61 11.35 3.33
CA ILE A 102 3.74 10.43 4.07
C ILE A 102 2.28 10.90 3.98
N GLN A 103 2.03 12.19 4.21
CA GLN A 103 0.67 12.75 4.13
C GLN A 103 0.07 12.62 2.73
N LEU A 104 0.87 12.82 1.67
CA LEU A 104 0.42 12.64 0.29
C LEU A 104 0.06 11.17 0.00
N ILE A 105 0.92 10.23 0.38
CA ILE A 105 0.70 8.79 0.16
C ILE A 105 -0.50 8.31 0.98
N ALA A 106 -0.57 8.67 2.26
CA ALA A 106 -1.68 8.30 3.14
C ALA A 106 -3.00 8.89 2.65
N GLY A 107 -3.01 10.12 2.15
CA GLY A 107 -4.19 10.74 1.54
C GLY A 107 -4.66 10.00 0.28
N ALA A 108 -3.72 9.56 -0.57
CA ALA A 108 -4.04 8.76 -1.75
C ALA A 108 -4.69 7.42 -1.37
N VAL A 109 -4.14 6.71 -0.38
CA VAL A 109 -4.69 5.44 0.13
C VAL A 109 -6.04 5.66 0.81
N ALA A 110 -6.17 6.69 1.65
CA ALA A 110 -7.42 7.04 2.33
C ALA A 110 -8.57 7.29 1.35
N SER A 111 -8.29 7.88 0.18
CA SER A 111 -9.30 8.10 -0.87
C SER A 111 -9.93 6.81 -1.41
N LYS A 112 -9.30 5.65 -1.18
CA LYS A 112 -9.76 4.34 -1.65
C LYS A 112 -10.64 3.59 -0.65
N LYS A 113 -10.77 4.10 0.58
CA LYS A 113 -11.62 3.49 1.62
C LYS A 113 -13.02 3.12 1.13
N PRO A 114 -13.76 4.00 0.42
CA PRO A 114 -15.13 3.69 -0.03
C PRO A 114 -15.22 2.56 -1.07
N LEU A 115 -14.10 2.14 -1.64
CA LEU A 115 -14.03 1.03 -2.60
C LEU A 115 -13.67 -0.30 -1.93
N ILE A 116 -13.24 -0.27 -0.66
CA ILE A 116 -12.65 -1.40 0.05
C ILE A 116 -13.49 -1.80 1.28
N VAL A 117 -14.07 -0.81 1.98
CA VAL A 117 -14.92 -0.96 3.17
C VAL A 117 -16.35 -0.56 2.83
#